data_AF-A0A0B1R061-F1
#
_entry.id   AF-A0A0B1R061-F1
#
_cell.length_a   1.000
_cell.length_b   1.000
_cell.length_c   1.000
_cell.angle_alpha   90.00
_cell.angle_beta   90.00
_cell.angle_gamma   90.00
#
_symmetry.space_group_name_H-M   'P 1'
#
loop_
_entity.id
_entity.type
_entity.pdbx_description
1 polymer ?
#
loop_
_entity_poly.entity_id
_entity_poly.type
_entity_poly.pdbx_seq_one_letter_code
_entity_poly.pdbx_strand_id
1 'polypeptide(L)'
;MKSSIVAKLEALQERHEEVEALLGDAGVIGDQERFRALSREYAQLTDVTRCFRDWQQVQEDIETAEMMLDDPEMREMANEELKLSREKREVLEQQLQVLLLPKDPDDERSCFVEVRAGTGGDEAAIFAGDLFRMYSRYAESRRWQ
;
A
#
# COMPACT_ATOMS: atom_id res chain seq x y z
N MET A 1 -12.28 0.47 -9.55
CA MET A 1 -10.94 0.36 -10.18
C MET A 1 -11.01 0.01 -11.68
N LYS A 2 -10.03 0.39 -12.53
CA LYS A 2 -9.99 -0.03 -13.95
C LYS A 2 -9.66 -1.53 -14.07
N SER A 3 -10.29 -2.24 -15.01
CA SER A 3 -10.06 -3.67 -15.24
C SER A 3 -8.59 -4.03 -15.49
N SER A 4 -7.85 -3.17 -16.21
CA SER A 4 -6.42 -3.36 -16.47
C SER A 4 -5.57 -3.34 -15.19
N ILE A 5 -6.01 -2.62 -14.15
CA ILE A 5 -5.29 -2.55 -12.87
C ILE A 5 -5.58 -3.81 -12.06
N VAL A 6 -6.82 -4.29 -12.07
CA VAL A 6 -7.23 -5.54 -11.41
C VAL A 6 -6.42 -6.72 -11.98
N ALA A 7 -6.34 -6.85 -13.31
CA ALA A 7 -5.54 -7.89 -13.95
C ALA A 7 -4.05 -7.83 -13.57
N LYS A 8 -3.51 -6.62 -13.34
CA LYS A 8 -2.13 -6.45 -12.86
C LYS A 8 -1.99 -6.93 -11.40
N LEU A 9 -2.97 -6.65 -10.55
CA LEU A 9 -2.97 -7.09 -9.15
C LEU A 9 -3.12 -8.61 -9.03
N GLU A 10 -3.95 -9.22 -9.86
CA GLU A 10 -4.08 -10.69 -9.98
C GLU A 10 -2.73 -11.32 -10.34
N ALA A 11 -2.04 -10.80 -11.36
CA ALA A 11 -0.71 -11.29 -11.73
C ALA A 11 0.34 -11.15 -10.61
N LEU A 12 0.27 -10.06 -9.81
CA LEU A 12 1.14 -9.89 -8.64
C LEU A 12 0.80 -10.88 -7.52
N GLN A 13 -0.48 -11.19 -7.34
CA GLN A 13 -0.92 -12.21 -6.38
C GLN A 13 -0.48 -13.61 -6.79
N GLU A 14 -0.68 -13.99 -8.04
CA GLU A 14 -0.19 -15.27 -8.59
C GLU A 14 1.33 -15.39 -8.40
N ARG A 15 2.08 -14.32 -8.67
CA ARG A 15 3.53 -14.31 -8.44
C ARG A 15 3.89 -14.46 -6.96
N HIS A 16 3.16 -13.83 -6.05
CA HIS A 16 3.39 -13.99 -4.62
C HIS A 16 3.19 -15.44 -4.17
N GLU A 17 2.12 -16.09 -4.62
CA GLU A 17 1.84 -17.50 -4.32
C GLU A 17 2.90 -18.43 -4.93
N GLU A 18 3.37 -18.15 -6.14
CA GLU A 18 4.49 -18.87 -6.76
C GLU A 18 5.78 -18.73 -5.93
N VAL A 19 6.14 -17.51 -5.52
CA VAL A 19 7.34 -17.25 -4.72
C VAL A 19 7.23 -17.91 -3.34
N GLU A 20 6.06 -17.91 -2.72
CA GLU A 20 5.79 -18.61 -1.46
C GLU A 20 6.05 -20.11 -1.59
N ALA A 21 5.53 -20.73 -2.66
CA ALA A 21 5.77 -22.14 -2.94
C ALA A 21 7.26 -22.44 -3.18
N LEU A 22 7.96 -21.57 -3.93
CA LEU A 22 9.40 -21.70 -4.18
C LEU A 22 10.24 -21.57 -2.91
N LEU A 23 9.85 -20.73 -1.96
CA LEU A 23 10.55 -20.59 -0.67
C LEU A 23 10.41 -21.84 0.21
N GLY A 24 9.38 -22.66 -0.02
CA GLY A 24 9.22 -23.97 0.62
C GLY A 24 10.02 -25.10 -0.05
N ASP A 25 10.61 -24.88 -1.23
CA ASP A 25 11.36 -25.90 -1.97
C ASP A 25 12.76 -26.14 -1.37
N ALA A 26 13.10 -27.41 -1.16
CA ALA A 26 14.38 -27.79 -0.56
C ALA A 26 15.60 -27.39 -1.42
N GLY A 27 15.45 -27.36 -2.76
CA GLY A 27 16.48 -26.92 -3.68
C GLY A 27 16.75 -25.42 -3.58
N VAL A 28 15.72 -24.61 -3.33
CA VAL A 28 15.84 -23.18 -3.07
C VAL A 28 16.43 -22.90 -1.69
N ILE A 29 16.01 -23.63 -0.66
CA ILE A 29 16.55 -23.48 0.70
C ILE A 29 18.06 -23.79 0.74
N GLY A 30 18.51 -24.76 -0.06
CA GLY A 30 19.92 -25.10 -0.22
C GLY A 30 20.76 -24.04 -0.95
N ASP A 31 20.13 -23.14 -1.70
CA ASP A 31 20.77 -22.05 -2.45
C ASP A 31 20.52 -20.70 -1.76
N GLN A 32 21.51 -20.25 -0.99
CA GLN A 32 21.38 -19.06 -0.15
C GLN A 32 21.19 -17.76 -0.95
N GLU A 33 21.73 -17.65 -2.16
CA GLU A 33 21.51 -16.45 -2.99
C GLU A 33 20.08 -16.42 -3.52
N ARG A 34 19.61 -17.55 -4.06
CA ARG A 34 18.26 -17.69 -4.59
C ARG A 34 17.21 -17.49 -3.50
N PHE A 35 17.42 -18.07 -2.31
CA PHE A 35 16.55 -17.90 -1.15
C PHE A 35 16.43 -16.43 -0.73
N ARG A 36 17.56 -15.70 -0.65
CA ARG A 36 17.57 -14.26 -0.31
C ARG A 36 16.88 -13.40 -1.36
N ALA A 37 17.03 -13.73 -2.64
CA ALA A 37 16.36 -13.02 -3.72
C ALA A 37 14.83 -13.18 -3.64
N LEU A 38 14.37 -14.43 -3.53
CA LEU A 38 12.95 -14.76 -3.42
C LEU A 38 12.33 -14.23 -2.12
N SER A 39 13.07 -14.24 -1.00
CA SER A 39 12.57 -13.67 0.26
C SER A 39 12.35 -12.15 0.17
N ARG A 40 13.21 -11.44 -0.57
CA ARG A 40 13.02 -10.00 -0.83
C ARG A 40 11.82 -9.75 -1.73
N GLU A 41 11.69 -10.53 -2.80
CA GLU A 41 10.54 -10.46 -3.70
C GLU A 41 9.23 -10.74 -2.96
N TYR A 42 9.18 -11.80 -2.15
CA TYR A 42 8.04 -12.14 -1.30
C TYR A 42 7.63 -10.95 -0.43
N ALA A 43 8.58 -10.39 0.33
CA ALA A 43 8.33 -9.24 1.19
C ALA A 43 7.86 -7.99 0.43
N GLN A 44 8.35 -7.78 -0.80
CA GLN A 44 7.90 -6.68 -1.64
C GLN A 44 6.46 -6.85 -2.13
N LEU A 45 6.04 -8.10 -2.38
CA LEU A 45 4.70 -8.43 -2.86
C LEU A 45 3.67 -8.55 -1.73
N THR A 46 4.07 -8.92 -0.51
CA THR A 46 3.15 -9.22 0.60
C THR A 46 2.17 -8.09 0.91
N ASP A 47 2.63 -6.83 0.91
CA ASP A 47 1.75 -5.70 1.27
C ASP A 47 0.68 -5.45 0.19
N VAL A 48 1.06 -5.51 -1.10
CA VAL A 48 0.12 -5.30 -2.21
C VAL A 48 -0.86 -6.45 -2.32
N THR A 49 -0.42 -7.70 -2.13
CA THR A 49 -1.32 -8.86 -2.22
C THR A 49 -2.27 -8.95 -1.04
N ARG A 50 -1.82 -8.61 0.17
CA ARG A 50 -2.71 -8.52 1.35
C ARG A 50 -3.78 -7.45 1.14
N CYS A 51 -3.37 -6.24 0.73
CA CYS A 51 -4.31 -5.14 0.48
C CYS A 51 -5.32 -5.50 -0.63
N PHE A 52 -4.86 -6.23 -1.66
CA PHE A 52 -5.73 -6.68 -2.74
C PHE A 52 -6.73 -7.74 -2.28
N ARG A 53 -6.31 -8.70 -1.45
CA ARG A 53 -7.20 -9.70 -0.84
C ARG A 53 -8.26 -9.05 0.05
N ASP A 54 -7.87 -8.08 0.87
CA ASP A 54 -8.80 -7.31 1.69
C ASP A 54 -9.81 -6.55 0.82
N TRP A 55 -9.37 -6.01 -0.33
CA TRP A 55 -10.26 -5.37 -1.30
C TRP A 55 -11.23 -6.36 -1.96
N GLN A 56 -10.76 -7.55 -2.33
CA GLN A 56 -11.62 -8.61 -2.87
C GLN A 56 -12.68 -9.03 -1.85
N GLN A 57 -12.30 -9.23 -0.59
CA GLN A 57 -13.27 -9.56 0.47
C GLN A 57 -14.34 -8.47 0.62
N VAL A 58 -13.94 -7.20 0.62
CA VAL A 58 -14.90 -6.08 0.70
C VAL A 58 -15.84 -6.05 -0.51
N GLN A 59 -15.39 -6.48 -1.69
CA GLN A 59 -16.25 -6.59 -2.86
C GLN A 59 -17.28 -7.71 -2.70
N GLU A 60 -16.87 -8.87 -2.18
CA GLU A 60 -17.79 -9.98 -1.84
C GLU A 60 -18.80 -9.56 -0.74
N ASP A 61 -18.36 -8.80 0.26
CA ASP A 61 -19.21 -8.28 1.33
C ASP A 61 -20.27 -7.31 0.76
N ILE A 62 -19.88 -6.45 -0.21
CA ILE A 62 -20.81 -5.56 -0.91
C ILE A 62 -21.83 -6.37 -1.71
N GLU A 63 -21.40 -7.37 -2.48
CA GLU A 63 -22.30 -8.22 -3.26
C GLU A 63 -23.30 -8.97 -2.35
N THR A 64 -22.82 -9.46 -1.21
CA THR A 64 -23.64 -10.13 -0.19
C THR A 64 -24.67 -9.19 0.40
N ALA A 65 -24.27 -7.99 0.80
CA ALA A 65 -25.17 -6.99 1.35
C ALA A 65 -26.18 -6.48 0.30
N GLU A 66 -25.80 -6.39 -0.98
CA GLU A 66 -26.73 -6.06 -2.07
C GLU A 66 -27.82 -7.12 -2.24
N MET A 67 -27.49 -8.42 -2.11
CA MET A 67 -28.48 -9.50 -2.13
C MET A 67 -29.44 -9.44 -0.92
N MET A 68 -28.99 -8.93 0.22
CA MET A 68 -29.81 -8.80 1.43
C MET A 68 -30.82 -7.64 1.35
N LEU A 69 -30.69 -6.72 0.39
CA LEU A 69 -31.62 -5.60 0.22
C LEU A 69 -33.03 -6.02 -0.19
N ASP A 70 -33.18 -7.23 -0.74
CA ASP A 70 -34.47 -7.77 -1.18
C ASP A 70 -35.35 -8.19 0.01
N ASP A 71 -34.74 -8.48 1.17
CA ASP A 71 -35.45 -8.78 2.41
C ASP A 71 -35.77 -7.48 3.19
N PRO A 72 -37.06 -7.12 3.37
CA PRO A 72 -37.45 -5.92 4.11
C PRO A 72 -36.96 -5.88 5.56
N GLU A 73 -36.79 -7.02 6.22
CA GLU A 73 -36.33 -7.09 7.62
C GLU A 73 -34.82 -6.85 7.72
N MET A 74 -34.06 -7.23 6.69
CA MET A 74 -32.59 -7.08 6.65
C MET A 74 -32.15 -5.79 5.95
N ARG A 75 -33.06 -5.08 5.29
CA ARG A 75 -32.74 -3.91 4.45
C ARG A 75 -32.01 -2.79 5.20
N GLU A 76 -32.34 -2.51 6.45
CA GLU A 76 -31.67 -1.46 7.24
C GLU A 76 -30.21 -1.84 7.51
N MET A 77 -29.98 -3.06 8.00
CA MET A 77 -28.65 -3.63 8.24
C MET A 77 -27.81 -3.67 6.96
N ALA A 78 -28.40 -4.13 5.85
CA ALA A 78 -27.74 -4.20 4.56
C ALA A 78 -27.29 -2.81 4.06
N ASN A 79 -28.09 -1.76 4.27
CA ASN A 79 -27.70 -0.40 3.88
C ASN A 79 -26.53 0.14 4.72
N GLU A 80 -26.50 -0.14 6.03
CA GLU A 80 -25.39 0.25 6.90
C GLU A 80 -24.10 -0.48 6.49
N GLU A 81 -24.18 -1.78 6.24
CA GLU A 81 -23.04 -2.58 5.79
C GLU A 81 -22.52 -2.12 4.42
N LEU A 82 -23.41 -1.85 3.46
CA LEU A 82 -23.02 -1.30 2.17
C LEU A 82 -22.30 0.03 2.28
N LYS A 83 -22.74 0.90 3.19
CA LYS A 83 -22.08 2.17 3.43
C LYS A 83 -20.66 1.96 3.94
N LEU A 84 -20.49 1.15 4.99
CA LEU A 84 -19.18 0.87 5.58
C LEU A 84 -18.23 0.18 4.59
N SER A 85 -18.74 -0.83 3.85
CA SER A 85 -17.94 -1.57 2.88
C SER A 85 -17.54 -0.69 1.69
N ARG A 86 -18.40 0.22 1.22
CA ARG A 86 -18.04 1.18 0.16
C ARG A 86 -16.97 2.18 0.63
N GLU A 87 -17.07 2.71 1.85
CA GLU A 87 -16.04 3.57 2.43
C GLU A 87 -14.69 2.83 2.56
N LYS A 88 -14.71 1.59 3.08
CA LYS A 88 -13.53 0.74 3.20
C LYS A 88 -12.91 0.42 1.83
N ARG A 89 -13.74 0.14 0.83
CA ARG A 89 -13.30 -0.10 -0.55
C ARG A 89 -12.54 1.09 -1.10
N GLU A 90 -13.04 2.32 -0.94
CA GLU A 90 -12.36 3.52 -1.43
C GLU A 90 -10.98 3.71 -0.80
N VAL A 91 -10.87 3.47 0.52
CA VAL A 91 -9.58 3.52 1.22
C VAL A 91 -8.61 2.48 0.67
N LEU A 92 -9.06 1.23 0.48
CA LEU A 92 -8.24 0.16 -0.08
C LEU A 92 -7.83 0.44 -1.53
N GLU A 93 -8.73 0.99 -2.36
CA GLU A 93 -8.39 1.38 -3.73
C GLU A 93 -7.29 2.44 -3.78
N GLN A 94 -7.31 3.43 -2.87
CA GLN A 94 -6.25 4.43 -2.76
C GLN A 94 -4.93 3.82 -2.30
N GLN A 95 -4.98 2.93 -1.29
CA GLN A 95 -3.79 2.22 -0.81
C GLN A 95 -3.17 1.36 -1.92
N LEU A 96 -3.97 0.62 -2.68
CA LEU A 96 -3.51 -0.16 -3.82
C LEU A 96 -2.85 0.71 -4.90
N GLN A 97 -3.40 1.89 -5.19
CA GLN A 97 -2.76 2.81 -6.14
C GLN A 97 -1.36 3.24 -5.68
N VAL A 98 -1.19 3.53 -4.39
CA VAL A 98 0.11 3.87 -3.81
C VAL A 98 1.07 2.68 -3.87
N LEU A 99 0.61 1.48 -3.52
CA LEU A 99 1.42 0.26 -3.53
C LEU A 99 1.84 -0.18 -4.93
N LEU A 100 1.07 0.21 -5.97
CA LEU A 100 1.37 -0.05 -7.37
C LEU A 100 2.36 0.92 -7.99
N LEU A 101 2.74 1.99 -7.27
CA LEU A 101 3.81 2.86 -7.71
C LEU A 101 5.11 2.04 -7.79
N PRO A 102 5.87 2.14 -8.89
CA PRO A 102 7.16 1.49 -8.96
C PRO A 102 8.01 1.97 -7.80
N LYS A 103 8.53 1.03 -7.00
CA LYS A 103 9.54 1.36 -6.00
C LYS A 103 10.76 1.88 -6.74
N ASP A 104 11.18 3.10 -6.45
CA ASP A 104 12.42 3.62 -6.98
C ASP A 104 13.57 2.86 -6.29
N PRO A 105 14.54 2.29 -7.02
CA PRO A 105 15.72 1.68 -6.39
C PRO A 105 16.49 2.66 -5.48
N ASP A 106 16.29 3.97 -5.66
CA ASP A 106 16.86 5.02 -4.83
C ASP A 106 15.97 5.40 -3.63
N ASP A 107 14.72 4.92 -3.52
CA ASP A 107 13.82 5.22 -2.39
C ASP A 107 14.37 4.75 -1.03
N GLU A 108 15.21 3.72 -1.04
CA GLU A 108 15.86 3.18 0.17
C GLU A 108 17.12 3.95 0.57
N ARG A 109 17.58 4.91 -0.24
CA ARG A 109 18.81 5.69 0.03
C ARG A 109 18.53 6.87 0.95
N SER A 110 19.54 7.21 1.75
CA SER A 110 19.56 8.49 2.45
C SER A 110 19.54 9.66 1.46
N CYS A 111 18.85 10.74 1.81
CA CYS A 111 18.76 11.94 0.98
C CYS A 111 19.33 13.16 1.69
N PHE A 112 19.81 14.13 0.91
CA PHE A 112 20.14 15.46 1.41
C PHE A 112 18.96 16.40 1.12
N VAL A 113 18.42 17.02 2.17
CA VAL A 113 17.34 18.01 2.05
C VAL A 113 17.96 19.41 2.14
N GLU A 114 17.93 20.15 1.04
CA GLU A 114 18.40 21.53 0.99
C GLU A 114 17.22 22.51 1.04
N VAL A 115 17.10 23.28 2.12
CA VAL A 115 16.10 24.36 2.25
C VAL A 115 16.78 25.69 1.98
N ARG A 116 16.35 26.40 0.93
CA ARG A 116 16.90 27.70 0.52
C ARG A 116 15.83 28.77 0.59
N ALA A 117 16.17 29.93 1.14
CA ALA A 117 15.28 31.09 1.12
C ALA A 117 15.06 31.56 -0.32
N GLY A 118 13.79 31.75 -0.69
CA GLY A 118 13.39 32.31 -1.98
C GLY A 118 13.33 33.85 -1.92
N THR A 119 12.38 34.42 -2.66
CA THR A 119 12.04 35.85 -2.57
C THR A 119 11.34 36.16 -1.24
N GLY A 120 11.61 37.33 -0.65
CA GLY A 120 10.99 37.74 0.63
C GLY A 120 11.99 38.09 1.74
N GLY A 121 13.30 38.06 1.46
CA GLY A 121 14.33 38.52 2.40
C GLY A 121 14.26 37.80 3.74
N ASP A 122 14.11 38.57 4.83
CA ASP A 122 14.10 38.05 6.19
C ASP A 122 12.93 37.09 6.45
N GLU A 123 11.75 37.34 5.86
CA GLU A 123 10.58 36.46 6.01
C GLU A 123 10.84 35.10 5.35
N ALA A 124 11.50 35.08 4.20
CA ALA A 124 11.88 33.84 3.52
C ALA A 124 12.94 33.05 4.31
N ALA A 125 13.85 33.75 5.01
CA ALA A 125 14.83 33.11 5.89
C ALA A 125 14.18 32.50 7.13
N ILE A 126 13.23 33.19 7.75
CA ILE A 126 12.44 32.67 8.88
C ILE A 126 11.67 31.42 8.44
N PHE A 127 10.97 31.49 7.31
CA PHE A 127 10.19 30.38 6.78
C PHE A 127 11.06 29.17 6.40
N ALA A 128 12.25 29.40 5.85
CA ALA A 128 13.23 28.32 5.61
C ALA A 128 13.64 27.63 6.92
N GLY A 129 13.82 28.39 8.00
CA GLY A 129 14.07 27.85 9.34
C GLY A 129 12.90 27.02 9.88
N ASP A 130 11.67 27.48 9.66
CA ASP A 130 10.45 26.75 10.05
C ASP A 130 10.30 25.44 9.28
N LEU A 131 10.56 25.43 7.98
CA LEU A 131 10.57 24.22 7.16
C LEU A 131 11.65 23.24 7.62
N PHE A 132 12.86 23.72 7.89
CA PHE A 132 13.92 22.88 8.46
C PHE A 132 13.45 22.23 9.77
N ARG A 133 12.91 23.03 10.70
CA ARG A 133 12.39 22.52 11.98
C ARG A 133 11.23 21.53 11.79
N MET A 134 10.36 21.76 10.83
CA MET A 134 9.26 20.85 10.48
C MET A 134 9.80 19.48 10.04
N TYR A 135 10.74 19.46 9.09
CA TYR A 135 11.33 18.22 8.60
C TYR A 135 12.19 17.51 9.64
N SER A 136 12.95 18.25 10.46
CA SER A 136 13.73 17.65 11.57
C SER A 136 12.82 16.92 12.55
N ARG A 137 11.69 17.51 12.96
CA ARG A 137 10.72 16.84 13.84
C ARG A 137 10.08 15.62 13.20
N TYR A 138 9.78 15.69 11.90
CA TYR A 138 9.25 14.54 11.18
C TYR A 138 10.27 13.39 11.13
N ALA A 139 11.53 13.69 10.81
CA ALA A 139 12.63 12.72 10.80
C ALA A 139 12.82 12.06 12.17
N GLU A 140 12.86 12.84 13.25
CA GLU A 140 12.94 12.32 14.63
C GLU A 140 11.76 11.38 14.95
N SER A 141 10.53 11.72 14.55
CA SER A 141 9.34 10.88 14.78
C SER A 141 9.40 9.52 14.06
N ARG A 142 10.11 9.47 12.93
CA ARG A 142 10.38 8.26 12.14
C ARG A 142 11.68 7.56 12.55
N ARG A 143 12.39 8.08 13.58
CA ARG A 143 13.70 7.60 14.05
C ARG A 143 14.81 7.69 13.00
N TRP A 144 14.73 8.67 12.12
CA TRP A 144 15.80 8.97 11.17
C TRP A 144 16.87 9.85 11.83
N GLN A 145 18.12 9.72 11.39
CA GLN A 145 19.30 10.44 11.90
C GLN A 145 19.82 11.43 10.88
#